data_AF-A0A3D3UJI4-F1
#
_entry.id   AF-A0A3D3UJI4-F1
#
_cell.length_a   1.000
_cell.length_b   1.000
_cell.length_c   1.000
_cell.angle_alpha   90.00
_cell.angle_beta   90.00
_cell.angle_gamma   90.00
#
_symmetry.space_group_name_H-M   'P 1'
#
loop_
_entity.id
_entity.type
_entity.pdbx_description
1 polymer ?
#
loop_
_entity_poly.entity_id
_entity_poly.type
_entity_poly.pdbx_seq_one_letter_code
_entity_poly.pdbx_strand_id
1 'polypeptide(L)'
;MQDPARHRTDPFEGEIAASNLTWEDDCGVKIIDGISFRFDANAHIAIAGPAGGGKETLALLLARLLFPSSGKLTIGGHDVTELPEAVTGRRISYVAGDSNFFPLSIRDNLLYGLKHRPVDKLDAQPDDPKIAELARAETARAGNPDFNIFAEWVDYAAAGAVGPYDIDGKLREITKRVALDDDIYQFGLRGTINPDAHPELTANLLIARQLLAQMLREPGYDGLIEPFDPHAYNHNATLGENLLFGTPTGTKLDPRHFTEDSVMRNFLVRVGLWDTLIEMGAVIAQTMVELFADLNPGHPFFEQYSFIAADDLPVFAEIVGRLRKLELTGLPETDRLALGNLPIGYIEARHRLGLIDA
;
A
#
# COMPACT_ATOMS: atom_id res chain seq x y z
N MET A 1 16.19 -21.12 26.32
CA MET A 1 16.64 -20.10 25.35
C MET A 1 18.03 -19.62 25.79
N GLN A 2 19.03 -19.62 24.90
CA GLN A 2 20.40 -19.23 25.26
C GLN A 2 20.49 -17.70 25.43
N ASP A 3 21.18 -17.25 26.48
CA ASP A 3 21.36 -15.82 26.80
C ASP A 3 22.23 -15.14 25.71
N PRO A 4 21.66 -14.25 24.88
CA PRO A 4 22.37 -13.60 23.79
C PRO A 4 23.49 -12.67 24.29
N ALA A 5 23.51 -12.28 25.57
CA ALA A 5 24.55 -11.43 26.14
C ALA A 5 25.86 -12.19 26.43
N ARG A 6 25.84 -13.54 26.44
CA ARG A 6 27.00 -14.38 26.80
C ARG A 6 27.88 -14.77 25.64
N HIS A 7 27.48 -14.48 24.41
CA HIS A 7 28.17 -14.95 23.20
C HIS A 7 28.58 -13.78 22.31
N ARG A 8 29.85 -13.76 21.88
CA ARG A 8 30.33 -12.80 20.89
C ARG A 8 29.56 -13.02 19.59
N THR A 9 28.91 -11.98 19.13
CA THR A 9 28.20 -11.95 17.85
C THR A 9 29.05 -11.26 16.80
N ASP A 10 30.36 -11.46 16.75
CA ASP A 10 31.16 -10.81 15.70
C ASP A 10 30.78 -11.35 14.29
N PRO A 11 31.09 -10.62 13.20
CA PRO A 11 30.95 -11.16 11.86
C PRO A 11 31.65 -12.52 11.74
N PHE A 12 31.04 -13.43 10.97
CA PHE A 12 31.71 -14.67 10.64
C PHE A 12 32.85 -14.39 9.65
N GLU A 13 34.08 -14.59 10.10
CA GLU A 13 35.27 -14.50 9.25
C GLU A 13 35.79 -15.90 8.90
N GLY A 14 36.48 -16.01 7.76
CA GLY A 14 37.14 -17.23 7.32
C GLY A 14 36.32 -18.08 6.35
N GLU A 15 36.51 -19.40 6.41
CA GLU A 15 35.97 -20.35 5.44
C GLU A 15 34.64 -20.96 5.91
N ILE A 16 33.68 -21.07 4.98
CA ILE A 16 32.50 -21.92 5.10
C ILE A 16 32.84 -23.25 4.45
N ALA A 17 32.79 -24.34 5.22
CA ALA A 17 33.16 -25.67 4.76
C ALA A 17 32.13 -26.73 5.16
N ALA A 18 31.71 -27.53 4.19
CA ALA A 18 30.89 -28.71 4.36
C ALA A 18 31.72 -29.97 4.11
N SER A 19 31.61 -30.96 4.98
CA SER A 19 32.32 -32.25 4.89
C SER A 19 31.32 -33.40 4.96
N ASN A 20 31.21 -34.15 3.87
CA ASN A 20 30.29 -35.28 3.70
C ASN A 20 28.85 -34.97 4.16
N LEU A 21 28.38 -33.77 3.84
CA LEU A 21 27.09 -33.24 4.29
C LEU A 21 25.95 -34.01 3.63
N THR A 22 25.05 -34.54 4.45
CA THR A 22 23.88 -35.29 4.02
C THR A 22 22.63 -34.76 4.72
N TRP A 23 21.54 -34.64 3.98
CA TRP A 23 20.21 -34.36 4.53
C TRP A 23 19.18 -35.28 3.87
N GLU A 24 18.41 -35.94 4.73
CA GLU A 24 17.36 -36.88 4.37
C GLU A 24 16.02 -36.34 4.85
N ASP A 25 14.97 -36.51 4.04
CA ASP A 25 13.61 -36.18 4.46
C ASP A 25 13.03 -37.24 5.42
N ASP A 26 11.82 -36.99 5.91
CA ASP A 26 11.12 -37.90 6.83
C ASP A 26 10.78 -39.27 6.20
N CYS A 27 10.87 -39.40 4.87
CA CYS A 27 10.70 -40.64 4.14
C CYS A 27 12.03 -41.38 3.90
N GLY A 28 13.16 -40.85 4.36
CA GLY A 28 14.50 -41.39 4.15
C GLY A 28 15.07 -41.12 2.75
N VAL A 29 14.46 -40.21 1.98
CA VAL A 29 14.98 -39.79 0.69
C VAL A 29 16.10 -38.77 0.91
N LYS A 30 17.30 -39.13 0.45
CA LYS A 30 18.45 -38.23 0.48
C LYS A 30 18.30 -37.15 -0.59
N ILE A 31 18.03 -35.91 -0.18
CA ILE A 31 18.00 -34.76 -1.08
C ILE A 31 19.41 -34.17 -1.24
N ILE A 32 20.19 -34.21 -0.15
CA ILE A 32 21.62 -33.88 -0.15
C ILE A 32 22.37 -35.15 0.27
N ASP A 33 23.32 -35.63 -0.53
CA ASP A 33 24.03 -36.89 -0.29
C ASP A 33 25.55 -36.72 -0.33
N GLY A 34 26.18 -36.68 0.84
CA GLY A 34 27.64 -36.70 0.98
C GLY A 34 28.41 -35.55 0.35
N ILE A 35 27.80 -34.38 0.13
CA ILE A 35 28.48 -33.27 -0.55
C ILE A 35 29.58 -32.65 0.32
N SER A 36 30.68 -32.26 -0.32
CA SER A 36 31.78 -31.56 0.34
C SER A 36 32.21 -30.36 -0.48
N PHE A 37 32.29 -29.20 0.14
CA PHE A 37 32.66 -27.94 -0.52
C PHE A 37 33.27 -26.97 0.49
N ARG A 38 33.96 -25.97 -0.03
CA ARG A 38 34.49 -24.85 0.75
C ARG A 38 34.52 -23.56 -0.04
N PHE A 39 34.25 -22.45 0.63
CA PHE A 39 34.37 -21.11 0.07
C PHE A 39 34.59 -20.07 1.19
N ASP A 40 35.10 -18.90 0.83
CA ASP A 40 35.28 -17.79 1.77
C ASP A 40 33.91 -17.22 2.19
N ALA A 41 33.72 -16.90 3.46
CA ALA A 41 32.45 -16.35 3.98
C ALA A 41 32.04 -15.02 3.31
N ASN A 42 33.00 -14.28 2.73
CA ASN A 42 32.74 -13.03 2.01
C ASN A 42 32.57 -13.23 0.50
N ALA A 43 32.60 -14.47 0.00
CA ALA A 43 32.45 -14.76 -1.42
C ALA A 43 31.00 -14.64 -1.88
N HIS A 44 30.80 -14.16 -3.11
CA HIS A 44 29.53 -14.24 -3.82
C HIS A 44 29.47 -15.56 -4.60
N ILE A 45 28.62 -16.49 -4.14
CA ILE A 45 28.49 -17.84 -4.69
C ILE A 45 27.11 -18.03 -5.31
N ALA A 46 27.07 -18.67 -6.48
CA ALA A 46 25.84 -19.10 -7.13
C ALA A 46 25.76 -20.63 -7.16
N ILE A 47 24.62 -21.18 -6.74
CA ILE A 47 24.32 -22.62 -6.80
C ILE A 47 23.37 -22.84 -7.98
N ALA A 48 23.83 -23.58 -8.99
CA ALA A 48 23.07 -23.85 -10.21
C ALA A 48 22.78 -25.35 -10.37
N GLY A 49 21.66 -25.68 -11.00
CA GLY A 49 21.23 -27.06 -11.21
C GLY A 49 19.73 -27.17 -11.55
N PRO A 50 19.26 -28.36 -11.94
CA PRO A 50 17.86 -28.58 -12.33
C PRO A 50 16.88 -28.34 -11.16
N ALA A 51 15.61 -28.09 -11.48
CA ALA A 51 14.54 -28.05 -10.49
C ALA A 51 14.51 -29.38 -9.70
N GLY A 52 14.29 -29.30 -8.38
CA GLY A 52 14.34 -30.47 -7.49
C GLY A 52 15.75 -30.99 -7.15
N GLY A 53 16.82 -30.40 -7.68
CA GLY A 53 18.20 -30.81 -7.40
C GLY A 53 18.75 -30.44 -6.01
N GLY A 54 17.90 -30.20 -5.00
CA GLY A 54 18.32 -29.92 -3.63
C GLY A 54 18.93 -28.53 -3.36
N LYS A 55 18.92 -27.60 -4.32
CA LYS A 55 19.51 -26.25 -4.16
C LYS A 55 18.92 -25.48 -2.98
N GLU A 56 17.59 -25.52 -2.86
CA GLU A 56 16.86 -24.86 -1.78
C GLU A 56 17.15 -25.54 -0.43
N THR A 57 17.15 -26.88 -0.39
CA THR A 57 17.55 -27.65 0.80
C THR A 57 18.97 -27.30 1.25
N LEU A 58 19.91 -27.17 0.31
CA LEU A 58 21.27 -26.73 0.62
C LEU A 58 21.31 -25.30 1.17
N ALA A 59 20.54 -24.37 0.59
CA ALA A 59 20.42 -23.01 1.11
C ALA A 59 19.85 -22.99 2.53
N LEU A 60 18.84 -23.82 2.83
CA LEU A 60 18.26 -23.95 4.17
C LEU A 60 19.26 -24.55 5.19
N LEU A 61 20.08 -25.53 4.78
CA LEU A 61 21.17 -26.07 5.61
C LEU A 61 22.23 -25.00 5.90
N LEU A 62 22.66 -24.24 4.88
CA LEU A 62 23.61 -23.14 5.03
C LEU A 62 23.04 -22.03 5.93
N ALA A 63 21.73 -21.78 5.84
CA ALA A 63 21.00 -20.86 6.70
C ALA A 63 20.74 -21.38 8.13
N ARG A 64 21.09 -22.64 8.41
CA ARG A 64 20.75 -23.35 9.65
C ARG A 64 19.24 -23.35 9.96
N LEU A 65 18.41 -23.35 8.91
CA LEU A 65 16.97 -23.58 8.98
C LEU A 65 16.65 -25.09 8.90
N LEU A 66 17.60 -25.88 8.40
CA LEU A 66 17.63 -27.33 8.51
C LEU A 66 18.92 -27.78 9.21
N PHE A 67 18.86 -28.92 9.89
CA PHE A 67 20.02 -29.56 10.48
C PHE A 67 20.44 -30.75 9.62
N PRO A 68 21.75 -30.95 9.37
CA PRO A 68 22.21 -32.10 8.61
C PRO A 68 21.90 -33.42 9.32
N SER A 69 21.50 -34.44 8.55
CA SER A 69 21.31 -35.81 9.06
C SER A 69 22.66 -36.49 9.33
N SER A 70 23.68 -36.17 8.53
CA SER A 70 25.07 -36.55 8.80
C SER A 70 26.06 -35.59 8.10
N GLY A 71 27.35 -35.72 8.45
CA GLY A 71 28.39 -34.81 8.00
C GLY A 71 28.52 -33.58 8.90
N LYS A 72 29.30 -32.60 8.45
CA LYS A 72 29.59 -31.39 9.23
C LYS A 72 29.50 -30.14 8.36
N LEU A 73 28.91 -29.08 8.90
CA LEU A 73 28.94 -27.73 8.31
C LEU A 73 29.63 -26.79 9.30
N THR A 74 30.67 -26.10 8.83
CA THR A 74 31.47 -25.18 9.64
C THR A 74 31.56 -23.81 9.02
N ILE A 75 31.63 -22.77 9.86
CA ILE A 75 31.88 -21.38 9.48
C ILE A 75 33.01 -20.85 10.36
N GLY A 76 34.12 -20.41 9.76
CA GLY A 76 35.29 -19.94 10.51
C GLY A 76 35.89 -21.02 11.41
N GLY A 77 35.74 -22.30 11.04
CA GLY A 77 36.17 -23.45 11.83
C GLY A 77 35.23 -23.88 12.96
N HIS A 78 34.15 -23.14 13.23
CA HIS A 78 33.13 -23.50 14.21
C HIS A 78 32.01 -24.31 13.58
N ASP A 79 31.55 -25.38 14.24
CA ASP A 79 30.38 -26.13 13.80
C ASP A 79 29.12 -25.27 13.95
N VAL A 80 28.41 -25.05 12.84
CA VAL A 80 27.21 -24.23 12.81
C VAL A 80 26.11 -24.81 13.68
N THR A 81 26.06 -26.14 13.83
CA THR A 81 25.06 -26.84 14.65
C THR A 81 25.29 -26.65 16.15
N GLU A 82 26.54 -26.38 16.56
CA GLU A 82 26.93 -26.16 17.96
C GLU A 82 26.85 -24.68 18.37
N LEU A 83 26.83 -23.76 17.40
CA LEU A 83 26.73 -22.32 17.69
C LEU A 83 25.40 -21.98 18.37
N PRO A 84 25.35 -20.94 19.20
CA PRO A 84 24.08 -20.44 19.71
C PRO A 84 23.17 -19.90 18.60
N GLU A 85 21.86 -20.15 18.68
CA GLU A 85 20.88 -19.57 17.72
C GLU A 85 20.95 -18.04 17.71
N ALA A 86 21.21 -17.43 18.87
CA ALA A 86 21.43 -16.00 19.03
C ALA A 86 22.61 -15.47 18.19
N VAL A 87 23.60 -16.31 17.88
CA VAL A 87 24.74 -15.94 17.03
C VAL A 87 24.38 -16.16 15.57
N THR A 88 23.89 -17.35 15.19
CA THR A 88 23.60 -17.67 13.80
C THR A 88 22.44 -16.82 13.25
N GLY A 89 21.37 -16.60 14.01
CA GLY A 89 20.24 -15.76 13.59
C GLY A 89 20.55 -14.27 13.46
N ARG A 90 21.67 -13.79 14.04
CA ARG A 90 22.14 -12.39 13.91
C ARG A 90 23.15 -12.19 12.78
N ARG A 91 23.60 -13.29 12.16
CA ARG A 91 24.73 -13.28 11.21
C ARG A 91 24.41 -13.97 9.90
N ILE A 92 23.36 -14.78 9.87
CA ILE A 92 22.88 -15.44 8.67
C ILE A 92 21.45 -14.98 8.42
N SER A 93 21.19 -14.51 7.21
CA SER A 93 19.86 -14.14 6.74
C SER A 93 19.50 -15.01 5.55
N TYR A 94 18.28 -15.55 5.56
CA TYR A 94 17.72 -16.32 4.47
C TYR A 94 16.59 -15.52 3.83
N VAL A 95 16.64 -15.38 2.51
CA VAL A 95 15.59 -14.77 1.71
C VAL A 95 15.06 -15.86 0.79
N ALA A 96 13.86 -16.35 1.09
CA ALA A 96 13.19 -17.34 0.26
C ALA A 96 12.70 -16.72 -1.06
N GLY A 97 12.33 -17.57 -2.02
CA GLY A 97 11.65 -17.12 -3.23
C GLY A 97 10.31 -16.44 -2.94
N ASP A 98 9.62 -16.90 -1.90
CA ASP A 98 8.38 -16.31 -1.41
C ASP A 98 8.66 -15.34 -0.25
N SER A 99 8.02 -14.17 -0.30
CA SER A 99 8.15 -13.15 0.75
C SER A 99 7.02 -13.28 1.76
N ASN A 100 7.34 -13.28 3.05
CA ASN A 100 6.35 -13.22 4.12
C ASN A 100 6.49 -11.89 4.86
N PHE A 101 5.40 -11.13 4.95
CA PHE A 101 5.33 -9.90 5.72
C PHE A 101 4.48 -10.11 6.97
N PHE A 102 4.91 -9.54 8.08
CA PHE A 102 4.04 -9.44 9.24
C PHE A 102 2.94 -8.41 8.93
N PRO A 103 1.70 -8.62 9.43
CA PRO A 103 0.61 -7.64 9.31
C PRO A 103 0.85 -6.43 10.23
N LEU A 104 1.98 -5.78 10.03
CA LEU A 104 2.51 -4.64 10.76
C LEU A 104 2.90 -3.55 9.76
N SER A 105 3.35 -2.40 10.27
CA SER A 105 3.84 -1.33 9.41
C SER A 105 5.08 -1.77 8.60
N ILE A 106 5.36 -1.09 7.49
CA ILE A 106 6.61 -1.28 6.73
C ILE A 106 7.81 -1.02 7.66
N ARG A 107 7.73 0.02 8.50
CA ARG A 107 8.76 0.35 9.49
C ARG A 107 9.02 -0.81 10.45
N ASP A 108 7.98 -1.45 10.97
CA ASP A 108 8.12 -2.59 11.87
C ASP A 108 8.75 -3.80 11.20
N ASN A 109 8.35 -4.10 9.96
CA ASN A 109 8.94 -5.19 9.18
C ASN A 109 10.44 -4.95 8.94
N LEU A 110 10.84 -3.71 8.62
CA LEU A 110 12.25 -3.35 8.42
C LEU A 110 13.07 -3.40 9.72
N LEU A 111 12.47 -3.01 10.85
CA LEU A 111 13.15 -2.99 12.14
C LEU A 111 13.13 -4.35 12.87
N TYR A 112 12.40 -5.34 12.36
CA TYR A 112 12.20 -6.63 13.03
C TYR A 112 13.52 -7.32 13.38
N GLY A 113 14.50 -7.30 12.47
CA GLY A 113 15.82 -7.90 12.71
C GLY A 113 16.62 -7.26 13.86
N LEU A 114 16.24 -6.06 14.31
CA LEU A 114 16.86 -5.37 15.44
C LEU A 114 16.23 -5.75 16.78
N LYS A 115 15.03 -6.36 16.79
CA LYS A 115 14.23 -6.70 17.98
C LYS A 115 14.65 -8.01 18.66
N HIS A 116 15.94 -8.16 18.96
CA HIS A 116 16.53 -9.42 19.46
C HIS A 116 16.67 -9.49 20.99
N ARG A 117 16.67 -8.33 21.66
CA ARG A 117 16.71 -8.20 23.12
C ARG A 117 16.16 -6.83 23.51
N PRO A 118 15.65 -6.66 24.74
CA PRO A 118 15.36 -5.33 25.26
C PRO A 118 16.67 -4.52 25.39
N VAL A 119 16.65 -3.27 24.93
CA VAL A 119 17.85 -2.43 24.77
C VAL A 119 18.07 -1.54 25.99
N ASP A 120 17.02 -1.15 26.71
CA ASP A 120 17.15 -0.44 27.98
C ASP A 120 15.93 -0.54 28.92
N LYS A 121 16.18 -0.23 30.20
CA LYS A 121 15.27 -0.26 31.36
C LYS A 121 14.21 0.85 31.34
N LEU A 122 13.43 0.98 30.27
CA LEU A 122 12.17 1.68 30.42
C LEU A 122 11.34 0.85 31.41
N ASP A 123 11.14 1.39 32.62
CA ASP A 123 10.19 0.92 33.62
C ASP A 123 8.75 1.09 33.10
N ALA A 124 8.48 0.62 31.88
CA ALA A 124 7.14 0.27 31.46
C ALA A 124 6.77 -0.99 32.27
N GLN A 125 6.52 -0.77 33.55
CA GLN A 125 5.84 -1.74 34.39
C GLN A 125 4.36 -1.71 33.97
N PRO A 126 3.66 -2.85 34.00
CA PRO A 126 2.21 -2.84 34.01
C PRO A 126 1.71 -1.80 35.00
N ASP A 127 0.63 -1.09 34.67
CA ASP A 127 0.03 -0.07 35.56
C ASP A 127 -0.27 -0.62 36.97
N ASP A 128 -0.43 -1.94 37.10
CA ASP A 128 -0.54 -2.66 38.36
C ASP A 128 0.73 -3.45 38.71
N PRO A 129 1.50 -3.04 39.74
CA PRO A 129 2.73 -3.71 40.17
C PRO A 129 2.49 -5.15 40.67
N LYS A 130 1.28 -5.47 41.12
CA LYS A 130 0.91 -6.81 41.58
C LYS A 130 0.76 -7.77 40.40
N ILE A 131 0.22 -7.29 39.28
CA ILE A 131 0.16 -8.06 38.02
C ILE A 131 1.58 -8.31 37.50
N ALA A 132 2.45 -7.30 37.58
CA ALA A 132 3.86 -7.43 37.18
C ALA A 132 4.63 -8.46 38.02
N GLU A 133 4.39 -8.52 39.33
CA GLU A 133 5.02 -9.49 40.23
C GLU A 133 4.51 -10.92 40.00
N LEU A 134 3.19 -11.08 39.80
CA LEU A 134 2.59 -12.37 39.44
C LEU A 134 3.11 -12.90 38.11
N ALA A 135 3.17 -12.06 37.08
CA ALA A 135 3.67 -12.43 35.76
C ALA A 135 5.14 -12.85 35.81
N ARG A 136 5.98 -12.16 36.60
CA ARG A 136 7.39 -12.53 36.82
C ARG A 136 7.53 -13.87 37.54
N ALA A 137 6.75 -14.09 38.60
CA ALA A 137 6.76 -15.34 39.34
C ALA A 137 6.29 -16.54 38.47
N GLU A 138 5.29 -16.33 37.61
CA GLU A 138 4.83 -17.33 36.65
C GLU A 138 5.88 -17.62 35.56
N THR A 139 6.46 -16.57 34.98
CA THR A 139 7.54 -16.65 33.99
C THR A 139 8.73 -17.45 34.51
N ALA A 140 9.16 -17.18 35.75
CA ALA A 140 10.23 -17.91 36.41
C ALA A 140 9.89 -19.40 36.63
N ARG A 141 8.64 -19.72 37.00
CA ARG A 141 8.17 -21.10 37.16
C ARG A 141 8.07 -21.86 35.83
N ALA A 142 7.71 -21.17 34.75
CA ALA A 142 7.62 -21.73 33.41
C ALA A 142 9.00 -21.92 32.74
N GLY A 143 10.07 -21.35 33.32
CA GLY A 143 11.41 -21.38 32.72
C GLY A 143 11.57 -20.41 31.53
N ASN A 144 10.67 -19.43 31.41
CA ASN A 144 10.72 -18.40 30.38
C ASN A 144 11.70 -17.28 30.78
N PRO A 145 12.28 -16.54 29.82
CA PRO A 145 13.05 -15.34 30.12
C PRO A 145 12.18 -14.24 30.76
N ASP A 146 12.67 -13.62 31.84
CA ASP A 146 12.04 -12.45 32.51
C ASP A 146 12.36 -11.14 31.77
N PHE A 147 12.13 -11.10 30.46
CA PHE A 147 12.28 -9.86 29.69
C PHE A 147 11.00 -9.03 29.77
N ASN A 148 11.15 -7.73 29.99
CA ASN A 148 10.03 -6.81 29.93
C ASN A 148 9.55 -6.67 28.48
N ILE A 149 8.38 -7.24 28.15
CA ILE A 149 7.77 -7.15 26.83
C ILE A 149 7.39 -5.70 26.44
N PHE A 150 7.26 -4.81 27.41
CA PHE A 150 6.96 -3.39 27.20
C PHE A 150 8.21 -2.50 27.11
N ALA A 151 9.41 -3.06 27.27
CA ALA A 151 10.64 -2.31 27.07
C ALA A 151 10.84 -1.94 25.59
N GLU A 152 11.79 -1.06 25.31
CA GLU A 152 12.25 -0.85 23.94
C GLU A 152 13.04 -2.08 23.46
N TRP A 153 12.64 -2.64 22.32
CA TRP A 153 13.26 -3.83 21.72
C TRP A 153 14.15 -3.49 20.53
N VAL A 154 13.99 -2.32 19.91
CA VAL A 154 14.75 -1.96 18.71
C VAL A 154 16.17 -1.54 19.08
N ASP A 155 17.16 -2.37 18.76
CA ASP A 155 18.59 -2.02 18.95
C ASP A 155 19.05 -1.01 17.88
N TYR A 156 18.73 0.27 18.10
CA TYR A 156 19.11 1.38 17.21
C TYR A 156 20.63 1.48 17.04
N ALA A 157 21.40 1.21 18.10
CA ALA A 157 22.85 1.26 18.07
C ALA A 157 23.44 0.22 17.09
N ALA A 158 22.84 -0.98 17.01
CA ALA A 158 23.23 -2.00 16.03
C ALA A 158 23.01 -1.55 14.57
N ALA A 159 22.08 -0.63 14.32
CA ALA A 159 21.86 0.00 13.01
C ALA A 159 22.69 1.30 12.81
N GLY A 160 23.53 1.66 13.79
CA GLY A 160 24.28 2.91 13.79
C GLY A 160 23.39 4.15 13.90
N ALA A 161 22.27 4.04 14.61
CA ALA A 161 21.35 5.12 14.92
C ALA A 161 21.31 5.40 16.43
N VAL A 162 21.02 6.65 16.80
CA VAL A 162 20.98 7.09 18.21
C VAL A 162 19.59 6.87 18.85
N GLY A 163 18.55 6.71 18.04
CA GLY A 163 17.19 6.51 18.55
C GLY A 163 16.10 6.42 17.47
N PRO A 164 14.81 6.46 17.89
CA PRO A 164 13.66 6.20 17.02
C PRO A 164 13.46 7.21 15.89
N TYR A 165 13.96 8.43 16.03
CA TYR A 165 13.87 9.46 14.97
C TYR A 165 15.04 9.41 13.99
N ASP A 166 16.22 9.01 14.48
CA ASP A 166 17.45 8.94 13.68
C ASP A 166 17.44 7.73 12.73
N ILE A 167 16.82 6.63 13.16
CA ILE A 167 16.69 5.41 12.35
C ILE A 167 15.91 5.66 11.05
N ASP A 168 14.97 6.60 11.01
CA ASP A 168 14.16 6.87 9.82
C ASP A 168 15.03 7.39 8.67
N GLY A 169 16.13 8.09 8.96
CA GLY A 169 17.14 8.48 7.96
C GLY A 169 17.83 7.27 7.33
N LYS A 170 18.22 6.28 8.15
CA LYS A 170 18.81 5.02 7.71
C LYS A 170 17.82 4.20 6.88
N LEU A 171 16.56 4.12 7.32
CA LEU A 171 15.51 3.39 6.60
C LEU A 171 15.27 4.01 5.21
N ARG A 172 15.26 5.34 5.10
CA ARG A 172 15.18 6.03 3.80
C ARG A 172 16.38 5.72 2.91
N GLU A 173 17.59 5.68 3.45
CA GLU A 173 18.79 5.33 2.68
C GLU A 173 18.72 3.89 2.14
N ILE A 174 18.29 2.94 2.98
CA ILE A 174 18.16 1.53 2.61
C ILE A 174 17.09 1.35 1.54
N THR A 175 15.89 1.91 1.76
CA THR A 175 14.77 1.81 0.82
C THR A 175 15.10 2.42 -0.54
N LYS A 176 15.87 3.52 -0.56
CA LYS A 176 16.40 4.09 -1.80
C LYS A 176 17.40 3.18 -2.52
N ARG A 177 18.29 2.51 -1.79
CA ARG A 177 19.26 1.57 -2.39
C ARG A 177 18.60 0.37 -3.06
N VAL A 178 17.43 -0.04 -2.56
CA VAL A 178 16.62 -1.12 -3.14
C VAL A 178 15.50 -0.61 -4.07
N ALA A 179 15.48 0.69 -4.38
CA ALA A 179 14.51 1.34 -5.26
C ALA A 179 13.04 1.14 -4.82
N LEU A 180 12.78 1.19 -3.50
CA LEU A 180 11.43 1.13 -2.92
C LEU A 180 10.99 2.47 -2.31
N ASP A 181 11.80 3.52 -2.39
CA ASP A 181 11.51 4.82 -1.78
C ASP A 181 10.31 5.52 -2.44
N ASP A 182 10.20 5.46 -3.76
CA ASP A 182 9.06 6.02 -4.49
C ASP A 182 7.74 5.33 -4.13
N ASP A 183 7.74 3.99 -4.04
CA ASP A 183 6.55 3.23 -3.66
C ASP A 183 6.10 3.57 -2.23
N ILE A 184 7.05 3.62 -1.29
CA ILE A 184 6.77 4.00 0.10
C ILE A 184 6.24 5.43 0.17
N TYR A 185 6.79 6.35 -0.63
CA TYR A 185 6.31 7.72 -0.70
C TYR A 185 4.87 7.79 -1.23
N GLN A 186 4.55 7.05 -2.30
CA GLN A 186 3.20 6.98 -2.84
C GLN A 186 2.21 6.35 -1.86
N PHE A 187 2.62 5.32 -1.10
CA PHE A 187 1.80 4.77 -0.02
C PHE A 187 1.55 5.80 1.08
N GLY A 188 2.55 6.60 1.43
CA GLY A 188 2.40 7.72 2.37
C GLY A 188 1.39 8.76 1.89
N LEU A 189 1.47 9.17 0.61
CA LEU A 189 0.55 10.16 0.02
C LEU A 189 -0.90 9.69 -0.06
N ARG A 190 -1.12 8.38 -0.25
CA ARG A 190 -2.46 7.77 -0.25
C ARG A 190 -2.92 7.35 1.14
N GLY A 191 -2.02 7.36 2.11
CA GLY A 191 -2.26 6.95 3.47
C GLY A 191 -3.19 7.91 4.20
N THR A 192 -3.96 7.38 5.13
CA THR A 192 -4.72 8.18 6.09
C THR A 192 -4.02 8.16 7.44
N ILE A 193 -4.16 9.26 8.17
CA ILE A 193 -3.55 9.43 9.49
C ILE A 193 -4.69 9.59 10.49
N ASN A 194 -4.64 8.85 11.58
CA ASN A 194 -5.52 9.08 12.73
C ASN A 194 -5.02 10.33 13.49
N PRO A 195 -5.79 11.43 13.53
CA PRO A 195 -5.40 12.65 14.22
C PRO A 195 -5.07 12.45 15.70
N ASP A 196 -5.80 11.56 16.37
CA ASP A 196 -5.65 11.32 17.81
C ASP A 196 -4.36 10.57 18.14
N ALA A 197 -3.92 9.68 17.24
CA ALA A 197 -2.68 8.92 17.39
C ALA A 197 -1.43 9.75 17.03
N HIS A 198 -1.58 10.75 16.14
CA HIS A 198 -0.47 11.53 15.61
C HIS A 198 -0.81 13.05 15.54
N PRO A 199 -0.98 13.72 16.68
CA PRO A 199 -1.45 15.11 16.73
C PRO A 199 -0.45 16.09 16.10
N GLU A 200 0.85 15.93 16.35
CA GLU A 200 1.89 16.82 15.79
C GLU A 200 2.01 16.69 14.27
N LEU A 201 2.03 15.46 13.76
CA LEU A 201 2.07 15.21 12.31
C LEU A 201 0.84 15.79 11.62
N THR A 202 -0.34 15.62 12.23
CA THR A 202 -1.59 16.18 11.71
C THR A 202 -1.54 17.71 11.68
N ALA A 203 -1.08 18.35 12.75
CA ALA A 203 -0.92 19.81 12.79
C ALA A 203 0.04 20.30 11.69
N ASN A 204 1.19 19.63 11.51
CA ASN A 204 2.17 19.98 10.48
C ASN A 204 1.62 19.79 9.06
N LEU A 205 0.82 18.74 8.82
CA LEU A 205 0.16 18.54 7.52
C LEU A 205 -0.88 19.62 7.24
N LEU A 206 -1.64 20.06 8.24
CA LEU A 206 -2.59 21.17 8.07
C LEU A 206 -1.86 22.48 7.75
N ILE A 207 -0.73 22.75 8.41
CA ILE A 207 0.13 23.89 8.08
C ILE A 207 0.65 23.78 6.65
N ALA A 208 1.17 22.61 6.25
CA ALA A 208 1.66 22.37 4.89
C ALA A 208 0.56 22.58 3.84
N ARG A 209 -0.69 22.16 4.11
CA ARG A 209 -1.84 22.41 3.22
C ARG A 209 -2.16 23.90 3.09
N GLN A 210 -2.09 24.67 4.18
CA GLN A 210 -2.30 26.11 4.14
C GLN A 210 -1.19 26.82 3.35
N LEU A 211 0.07 26.41 3.55
CA LEU A 211 1.20 26.94 2.80
C LEU A 211 1.08 26.62 1.30
N LEU A 212 0.71 25.39 0.95
CA LEU A 212 0.46 25.02 -0.44
C LEU A 212 -0.67 25.88 -1.04
N ALA A 213 -1.78 26.06 -0.32
CA ALA A 213 -2.88 26.91 -0.79
C ALA A 213 -2.47 28.39 -0.98
N GLN A 214 -1.53 28.91 -0.17
CA GLN A 214 -0.97 30.25 -0.36
C GLN A 214 -0.05 30.31 -1.58
N MET A 215 0.84 29.33 -1.73
CA MET A 215 1.74 29.22 -2.89
C MET A 215 0.96 29.16 -4.20
N LEU A 216 -0.15 28.41 -4.23
CA LEU A 216 -1.01 28.30 -5.43
C LEU A 216 -1.69 29.62 -5.83
N ARG A 217 -1.70 30.63 -4.96
CA ARG A 217 -2.22 31.99 -5.27
C ARG A 217 -1.12 32.93 -5.77
N GLU A 218 0.13 32.49 -5.81
CA GLU A 218 1.21 33.32 -6.36
C GLU A 218 1.03 33.50 -7.88
N PRO A 219 1.47 34.64 -8.46
CA PRO A 219 1.22 34.95 -9.88
C PRO A 219 1.73 33.91 -10.89
N GLY A 220 2.66 33.03 -10.49
CA GLY A 220 3.14 31.94 -11.33
C GLY A 220 2.20 30.74 -11.44
N TYR A 221 1.25 30.61 -10.50
CA TYR A 221 0.27 29.52 -10.44
C TYR A 221 -1.17 30.02 -10.61
N ASP A 222 -1.39 31.33 -10.53
CA ASP A 222 -2.68 31.97 -10.73
C ASP A 222 -3.28 31.58 -12.09
N GLY A 223 -4.52 31.10 -12.07
CA GLY A 223 -5.23 30.59 -13.24
C GLY A 223 -4.77 29.22 -13.77
N LEU A 224 -3.70 28.61 -13.24
CA LEU A 224 -3.27 27.25 -13.61
C LEU A 224 -3.94 26.17 -12.75
N ILE A 225 -4.20 26.48 -11.49
CA ILE A 225 -4.79 25.55 -10.53
C ILE A 225 -5.98 26.23 -9.87
N GLU A 226 -7.17 25.65 -10.06
CA GLU A 226 -8.41 26.09 -9.44
C GLU A 226 -8.69 25.23 -8.21
N PRO A 227 -8.46 25.73 -6.97
CA PRO A 227 -8.75 24.97 -5.77
C PRO A 227 -10.27 24.80 -5.62
N PHE A 228 -10.67 23.72 -4.96
CA PHE A 228 -12.05 23.54 -4.60
C PHE A 228 -12.48 24.61 -3.56
N ASP A 229 -13.53 25.38 -3.87
CA ASP A 229 -14.13 26.38 -3.00
C ASP A 229 -15.61 26.02 -2.74
N PRO A 230 -16.03 25.77 -1.48
CA PRO A 230 -17.42 25.44 -1.19
C PRO A 230 -18.45 26.52 -1.55
N HIS A 231 -18.00 27.74 -1.84
CA HIS A 231 -18.85 28.87 -2.20
C HIS A 231 -18.81 29.22 -3.69
N ALA A 232 -18.02 28.52 -4.51
CA ALA A 232 -17.91 28.78 -5.93
C ALA A 232 -18.07 27.50 -6.76
N TYR A 233 -18.62 27.64 -7.96
CA TYR A 233 -18.67 26.55 -8.93
C TYR A 233 -17.32 26.46 -9.65
N ASN A 234 -16.71 25.28 -9.68
CA ASN A 234 -15.48 25.04 -10.42
C ASN A 234 -15.81 24.65 -11.87
N HIS A 235 -15.54 25.56 -12.80
CA HIS A 235 -15.85 25.37 -14.23
C HIS A 235 -14.98 24.33 -14.93
N ASN A 236 -13.85 23.95 -14.31
CA ASN A 236 -12.92 22.95 -14.80
C ASN A 236 -13.15 21.55 -14.18
N ALA A 237 -14.03 21.44 -13.20
CA ALA A 237 -14.45 20.18 -12.58
C ALA A 237 -15.76 19.66 -13.19
N THR A 238 -16.01 18.36 -13.04
CA THR A 238 -17.29 17.77 -13.45
C THR A 238 -18.44 18.29 -12.57
N LEU A 239 -19.67 18.26 -13.08
CA LEU A 239 -20.85 18.55 -12.26
C LEU A 239 -20.92 17.63 -11.04
N GLY A 240 -20.57 16.35 -11.18
CA GLY A 240 -20.47 15.40 -10.09
C GLY A 240 -19.47 15.83 -9.01
N GLU A 241 -18.27 16.27 -9.39
CA GLU A 241 -17.26 16.77 -8.44
C GLU A 241 -17.70 18.05 -7.74
N ASN A 242 -18.39 18.95 -8.44
CA ASN A 242 -19.01 20.14 -7.84
C ASN A 242 -20.11 19.77 -6.83
N LEU A 243 -20.94 18.76 -7.14
CA LEU A 243 -21.99 18.28 -6.23
C LEU A 243 -21.43 17.53 -5.01
N LEU A 244 -20.33 16.79 -5.18
CA LEU A 244 -19.70 15.98 -4.13
C LEU A 244 -18.65 16.74 -3.31
N PHE A 245 -18.22 17.90 -3.78
CA PHE A 245 -17.12 18.65 -3.20
C PHE A 245 -15.81 17.84 -3.17
N GLY A 246 -15.59 17.02 -4.21
CA GLY A 246 -14.42 16.15 -4.34
C GLY A 246 -14.62 14.96 -5.29
N THR A 247 -13.58 14.14 -5.45
CA THR A 247 -13.59 12.96 -6.31
C THR A 247 -13.88 11.70 -5.48
N PRO A 248 -14.88 10.89 -5.85
CA PRO A 248 -15.22 9.67 -5.12
C PRO A 248 -14.12 8.60 -5.28
N THR A 249 -13.72 7.97 -4.17
CA THR A 249 -12.66 6.94 -4.13
C THR A 249 -13.18 5.50 -4.12
N GLY A 250 -14.51 5.31 -4.11
CA GLY A 250 -15.16 3.99 -4.10
C GLY A 250 -16.21 3.86 -5.22
N THR A 251 -16.72 2.64 -5.41
CA THR A 251 -17.63 2.33 -6.53
C THR A 251 -19.05 2.86 -6.36
N LYS A 252 -19.47 3.21 -5.14
CA LYS A 252 -20.85 3.64 -4.85
C LYS A 252 -21.23 4.99 -5.47
N LEU A 253 -20.25 5.87 -5.67
CA LEU A 253 -20.44 7.20 -6.24
C LEU A 253 -19.73 7.32 -7.59
N ASP A 254 -19.55 6.21 -8.31
CA ASP A 254 -18.99 6.25 -9.67
C ASP A 254 -19.86 7.20 -10.52
N PRO A 255 -19.27 8.23 -11.16
CA PRO A 255 -19.99 9.16 -12.04
C PRO A 255 -20.87 8.47 -13.10
N ARG A 256 -20.55 7.24 -13.51
CA ARG A 256 -21.34 6.45 -14.47
C ARG A 256 -22.66 5.90 -13.93
N HIS A 257 -22.80 5.79 -12.61
CA HIS A 257 -24.01 5.25 -11.96
C HIS A 257 -24.51 6.16 -10.85
N PHE A 258 -24.08 7.42 -10.84
CA PHE A 258 -24.29 8.37 -9.76
C PHE A 258 -25.77 8.57 -9.43
N THR A 259 -26.64 8.61 -10.44
CA THR A 259 -28.09 8.80 -10.25
C THR A 259 -28.87 7.49 -10.14
N GLU A 260 -28.22 6.34 -10.34
CA GLU A 260 -28.82 5.02 -10.08
C GLU A 260 -28.86 4.72 -8.58
N ASP A 261 -27.94 5.30 -7.80
CA ASP A 261 -27.98 5.23 -6.35
C ASP A 261 -29.23 5.94 -5.79
N SER A 262 -30.06 5.16 -5.09
CA SER A 262 -31.33 5.64 -4.56
C SER A 262 -31.18 6.80 -3.55
N VAL A 263 -30.08 6.85 -2.78
CA VAL A 263 -29.85 7.90 -1.78
C VAL A 263 -29.53 9.21 -2.48
N MET A 264 -28.62 9.17 -3.45
CA MET A 264 -28.25 10.33 -4.24
C MET A 264 -29.43 10.87 -5.05
N ARG A 265 -30.18 9.97 -5.71
CA ARG A 265 -31.38 10.36 -6.45
C ARG A 265 -32.43 11.02 -5.55
N ASN A 266 -32.72 10.44 -4.39
CA ASN A 266 -33.66 11.03 -3.43
C ASN A 266 -33.16 12.38 -2.92
N PHE A 267 -31.86 12.55 -2.74
CA PHE A 267 -31.25 13.83 -2.39
C PHE A 267 -31.48 14.88 -3.49
N LEU A 268 -31.16 14.55 -4.75
CA LEU A 268 -31.34 15.43 -5.91
C LEU A 268 -32.80 15.84 -6.12
N VAL A 269 -33.74 14.91 -5.95
CA VAL A 269 -35.18 15.21 -5.99
C VAL A 269 -35.57 16.17 -4.87
N ARG A 270 -35.10 15.92 -3.63
CA ARG A 270 -35.43 16.77 -2.47
C ARG A 270 -34.91 18.19 -2.61
N VAL A 271 -33.74 18.38 -3.21
CA VAL A 271 -33.16 19.72 -3.44
C VAL A 271 -33.65 20.37 -4.75
N GLY A 272 -34.52 19.68 -5.50
CA GLY A 272 -35.11 20.21 -6.74
C GLY A 272 -34.19 20.21 -7.96
N LEU A 273 -33.06 19.49 -7.92
CA LEU A 273 -32.09 19.42 -9.02
C LEU A 273 -32.37 18.29 -10.01
N TRP A 274 -33.19 17.30 -9.63
CA TRP A 274 -33.41 16.11 -10.45
C TRP A 274 -34.01 16.41 -11.82
N ASP A 275 -35.06 17.21 -11.88
CA ASP A 275 -35.70 17.55 -13.16
C ASP A 275 -34.80 18.44 -14.02
N THR A 276 -34.06 19.36 -13.40
CA THR A 276 -33.02 20.16 -14.07
C THR A 276 -31.93 19.29 -14.69
N LEU A 277 -31.46 18.25 -13.99
CA LEU A 277 -30.48 17.30 -14.52
C LEU A 277 -31.05 16.53 -15.72
N ILE A 278 -32.31 16.10 -15.66
CA ILE A 278 -32.96 15.42 -16.79
C ILE A 278 -33.06 16.36 -18.00
N GLU A 279 -33.44 17.62 -17.80
CA GLU A 279 -33.51 18.64 -18.85
C GLU A 279 -32.14 18.91 -19.47
N MET A 280 -31.11 19.12 -18.65
CA MET A 280 -29.72 19.24 -19.10
C MET A 280 -29.29 18.01 -19.89
N GLY A 281 -29.56 16.81 -19.36
CA GLY A 281 -29.24 15.54 -20.01
C GLY A 281 -29.91 15.37 -21.36
N ALA A 282 -31.16 15.83 -21.50
CA ALA A 282 -31.87 15.83 -22.76
C ALA A 282 -31.20 16.73 -23.81
N VAL A 283 -30.79 17.94 -23.43
CA VAL A 283 -30.07 18.86 -24.33
C VAL A 283 -28.72 18.28 -24.73
N ILE A 284 -27.99 17.72 -23.77
CA ILE A 284 -26.69 17.05 -23.98
C ILE A 284 -26.84 15.88 -24.97
N ALA A 285 -27.82 14.99 -24.75
CA ALA A 285 -28.07 13.84 -25.60
C ALA A 285 -28.49 14.25 -27.03
N GLN A 286 -29.39 15.23 -27.17
CA GLN A 286 -29.79 15.76 -28.48
C GLN A 286 -28.59 16.30 -29.25
N THR A 287 -27.78 17.14 -28.59
CA THR A 287 -26.60 17.76 -29.20
C THR A 287 -25.60 16.72 -29.69
N MET A 288 -25.33 15.67 -28.90
CA MET A 288 -24.40 14.61 -29.30
C MET A 288 -24.93 13.75 -30.43
N VAL A 289 -26.20 13.33 -30.34
CA VAL A 289 -26.80 12.50 -31.39
C VAL A 289 -26.78 13.27 -32.72
N GLU A 290 -27.02 14.58 -32.70
CA GLU A 290 -26.93 15.42 -33.90
C GLU A 290 -25.49 15.61 -34.39
N LEU A 291 -24.53 15.86 -33.50
CA LEU A 291 -23.13 16.11 -33.86
C LEU A 291 -22.40 14.86 -34.36
N PHE A 292 -22.80 13.68 -33.89
CA PHE A 292 -22.16 12.39 -34.19
C PHE A 292 -22.98 11.46 -35.09
N ALA A 293 -24.15 11.90 -35.59
CA ALA A 293 -25.05 11.07 -36.43
C ALA A 293 -24.34 10.41 -37.63
N ASP A 294 -23.40 11.13 -38.25
CA ASP A 294 -22.71 10.70 -39.47
C ASP A 294 -21.30 10.13 -39.22
N LEU A 295 -20.90 9.96 -37.96
CA LEU A 295 -19.56 9.51 -37.58
C LEU A 295 -19.55 8.04 -37.18
N ASN A 296 -18.53 7.31 -37.65
CA ASN A 296 -18.33 5.92 -37.24
C ASN A 296 -17.89 5.85 -35.75
N PRO A 297 -18.30 4.82 -34.99
CA PRO A 297 -17.97 4.66 -33.58
C PRO A 297 -16.47 4.72 -33.23
N GLY A 298 -15.58 4.33 -34.16
CA GLY A 298 -14.13 4.40 -34.00
C GLY A 298 -13.50 5.74 -34.39
N HIS A 299 -14.29 6.80 -34.62
CA HIS A 299 -13.78 8.10 -35.03
C HIS A 299 -13.07 8.81 -33.86
N PRO A 300 -11.86 9.40 -34.04
CA PRO A 300 -11.11 10.06 -32.97
C PRO A 300 -11.85 11.18 -32.23
N PHE A 301 -12.88 11.77 -32.85
CA PHE A 301 -13.72 12.79 -32.22
C PHE A 301 -14.57 12.24 -31.06
N PHE A 302 -14.86 10.94 -31.01
CA PHE A 302 -15.54 10.35 -29.86
C PHE A 302 -14.68 10.44 -28.59
N GLU A 303 -13.40 10.06 -28.66
CA GLU A 303 -12.50 10.13 -27.49
C GLU A 303 -12.19 11.57 -27.05
N GLN A 304 -12.18 12.50 -28.00
CA GLN A 304 -11.83 13.90 -27.72
C GLN A 304 -13.01 14.74 -27.24
N TYR A 305 -14.20 14.53 -27.81
CA TYR A 305 -15.35 15.43 -27.67
C TYR A 305 -16.66 14.76 -27.26
N SER A 306 -16.79 13.42 -27.35
CA SER A 306 -18.01 12.72 -26.91
C SER A 306 -17.91 12.32 -25.45
N PHE A 307 -18.94 12.70 -24.70
CA PHE A 307 -19.16 12.30 -23.29
C PHE A 307 -20.09 11.08 -23.17
N ILE A 308 -20.68 10.65 -24.28
CA ILE A 308 -21.36 9.36 -24.43
C ILE A 308 -20.35 8.40 -25.07
N ALA A 309 -20.15 7.22 -24.49
CA ALA A 309 -19.32 6.20 -25.13
C ALA A 309 -19.92 5.87 -26.52
N ALA A 310 -19.08 5.59 -27.52
CA ALA A 310 -19.58 5.34 -28.87
C ALA A 310 -20.61 4.19 -28.90
N ASP A 311 -20.45 3.20 -28.01
CA ASP A 311 -21.36 2.07 -27.83
C ASP A 311 -22.72 2.46 -27.21
N ASP A 312 -22.78 3.55 -26.45
CA ASP A 312 -23.99 4.05 -25.79
C ASP A 312 -24.78 5.03 -26.67
N LEU A 313 -24.16 5.60 -27.71
CA LEU A 313 -24.80 6.59 -28.59
C LEU A 313 -26.11 6.08 -29.25
N PRO A 314 -26.21 4.83 -29.74
CA PRO A 314 -27.46 4.30 -30.27
C PRO A 314 -28.60 4.30 -29.24
N VAL A 315 -28.28 4.02 -27.97
CA VAL A 315 -29.26 4.03 -26.87
C VAL A 315 -29.81 5.45 -26.67
N PHE A 316 -28.92 6.45 -26.61
CA PHE A 316 -29.34 7.85 -26.50
C PHE A 316 -30.07 8.36 -27.74
N ALA A 317 -29.75 7.87 -28.95
CA ALA A 317 -30.49 8.21 -30.17
C ALA A 317 -31.94 7.71 -30.10
N GLU A 318 -32.18 6.52 -29.55
CA GLU A 318 -33.54 6.04 -29.30
C GLU A 318 -34.29 6.90 -28.27
N ILE A 319 -33.62 7.26 -27.17
CA ILE A 319 -34.19 8.12 -26.12
C ILE A 319 -34.58 9.48 -26.71
N VAL A 320 -33.69 10.10 -27.49
CA VAL A 320 -33.96 11.37 -28.19
C VAL A 320 -35.12 11.22 -29.19
N GLY A 321 -35.20 10.09 -29.90
CA GLY A 321 -36.31 9.78 -30.79
C GLY A 321 -37.66 9.67 -30.08
N ARG A 322 -37.68 9.12 -28.85
CA ARG A 322 -38.87 9.09 -27.98
C ARG A 322 -39.22 10.47 -27.44
N LEU A 323 -38.22 11.26 -27.03
CA LEU A 323 -38.37 12.62 -26.54
C LEU A 323 -38.97 13.59 -27.58
N ARG A 324 -38.75 13.36 -28.88
CA ARG A 324 -39.42 14.14 -29.95
C ARG A 324 -40.94 13.93 -30.00
N LYS A 325 -41.46 12.86 -29.38
CA LYS A 325 -42.88 12.47 -29.42
C LYS A 325 -43.58 12.61 -28.07
N LEU A 326 -42.82 12.60 -26.98
CA LEU A 326 -43.31 12.58 -25.60
C LEU A 326 -42.67 13.72 -24.81
N GLU A 327 -43.39 14.28 -23.84
CA GLU A 327 -42.80 15.19 -22.86
C GLU A 327 -41.84 14.42 -21.92
N LEU A 328 -40.89 15.12 -21.29
CA LEU A 328 -39.90 14.53 -20.38
C LEU A 328 -40.52 13.70 -19.24
N THR A 329 -41.68 14.13 -18.74
CA THR A 329 -42.43 13.44 -17.68
C THR A 329 -43.08 12.14 -18.14
N GLY A 330 -43.31 11.99 -19.45
CA GLY A 330 -43.90 10.80 -20.07
C GLY A 330 -42.88 9.75 -20.52
N LEU A 331 -41.57 10.00 -20.33
CA LEU A 331 -40.52 9.04 -20.65
C LEU A 331 -40.48 7.88 -19.64
N PRO A 332 -40.07 6.67 -20.08
CA PRO A 332 -39.78 5.56 -19.17
C PRO A 332 -38.79 5.95 -18.06
N GLU A 333 -38.93 5.38 -16.86
CA GLU A 333 -38.02 5.66 -15.74
C GLU A 333 -36.55 5.38 -16.11
N THR A 334 -36.29 4.34 -16.90
CA THR A 334 -34.95 3.99 -17.39
C THR A 334 -34.33 5.09 -18.25
N ASP A 335 -35.13 5.71 -19.12
CA ASP A 335 -34.68 6.80 -19.99
C ASP A 335 -34.40 8.06 -19.16
N ARG A 336 -35.28 8.36 -18.19
CA ARG A 336 -35.09 9.49 -17.27
C ARG A 336 -33.84 9.32 -16.41
N LEU A 337 -33.54 8.09 -15.98
CA LEU A 337 -32.31 7.78 -15.24
C LEU A 337 -31.07 7.99 -16.10
N ALA A 338 -31.07 7.47 -17.34
CA ALA A 338 -29.95 7.66 -18.27
C ALA A 338 -29.70 9.14 -18.59
N LEU A 339 -30.77 9.91 -18.84
CA LEU A 339 -30.68 11.34 -19.07
C LEU A 339 -30.20 12.09 -17.82
N GLY A 340 -30.73 11.77 -16.63
CA GLY A 340 -30.32 12.41 -15.38
C GLY A 340 -28.86 12.15 -15.00
N ASN A 341 -28.30 10.99 -15.38
CA ASN A 341 -26.90 10.67 -15.11
C ASN A 341 -25.93 11.37 -16.08
N LEU A 342 -26.37 11.68 -17.29
CA LEU A 342 -25.50 12.19 -18.35
C LEU A 342 -24.78 13.51 -17.99
N PRO A 343 -25.42 14.51 -17.35
CA PRO A 343 -24.74 15.73 -16.91
C PRO A 343 -23.71 15.52 -15.80
N ILE A 344 -23.68 14.39 -15.08
CA ILE A 344 -22.77 14.20 -13.93
C ILE A 344 -21.30 14.28 -14.37
N GLY A 345 -20.97 13.78 -15.56
CA GLY A 345 -19.62 13.88 -16.15
C GLY A 345 -19.35 15.18 -16.92
N TYR A 346 -20.28 16.15 -16.92
CA TYR A 346 -20.18 17.38 -17.69
C TYR A 346 -19.19 18.37 -17.07
N ILE A 347 -18.29 18.94 -17.89
CA ILE A 347 -17.34 20.01 -17.53
C ILE A 347 -17.58 21.19 -18.47
N GLU A 348 -18.01 22.34 -17.94
CA GLU A 348 -18.38 23.52 -18.75
C GLU A 348 -17.20 24.04 -19.57
N ALA A 349 -16.00 24.19 -18.97
CA ALA A 349 -14.83 24.73 -19.66
C ALA A 349 -14.36 23.86 -20.84
N ARG A 350 -14.58 22.54 -20.75
CA ARG A 350 -14.19 21.56 -21.77
C ARG A 350 -15.24 21.42 -22.87
N HIS A 351 -16.53 21.32 -22.50
CA HIS A 351 -17.59 20.96 -23.43
C HIS A 351 -18.33 22.16 -24.02
N ARG A 352 -18.35 23.30 -23.30
CA ARG A 352 -18.86 24.60 -23.79
C ARG A 352 -20.28 24.55 -24.36
N LEU A 353 -21.18 23.81 -23.71
CA LEU A 353 -22.58 23.73 -24.10
C LEU A 353 -23.41 24.89 -23.52
N GLY A 354 -22.86 25.70 -22.61
CA GLY A 354 -23.56 26.84 -22.03
C GLY A 354 -24.77 26.44 -21.20
N LEU A 355 -24.67 25.30 -20.50
CA LEU A 355 -25.78 24.73 -19.72
C LEU A 355 -25.76 25.17 -18.25
N ILE A 356 -24.72 25.89 -17.84
CA ILE A 356 -24.52 26.39 -16.49
C ILE A 356 -24.35 27.90 -16.58
N ASP A 357 -25.24 28.63 -15.92
CA ASP A 357 -25.17 30.09 -15.83
C ASP A 357 -23.93 30.52 -15.03
N ALA A 358 -23.26 31.58 -15.50
CA ALA A 358 -22.03 32.13 -14.91
C ALA A 358 -22.26 32.99 -13.67
#